data_AF-A0A9X0WB89-F1
#
_entry.id   AF-A0A9X0WB89-F1
#
_cell.length_a   1.000
_cell.length_b   1.000
_cell.length_c   1.000
_cell.angle_alpha   90.00
_cell.angle_beta   90.00
_cell.angle_gamma   90.00
#
_symmetry.space_group_name_H-M   'P 1'
#
loop_
_entity.id
_entity.type
_entity.pdbx_description
1 polymer ?
#
loop_
_entity_poly.entity_id
_entity_poly.type
_entity_poly.pdbx_seq_one_letter_code
_entity_poly.pdbx_strand_id
1 'polypeptide(L)'
;MTETTTEPTIELRDEERTRCEVWTRVMGYHRPVSAFNRGKQAEHQERTYFQERPAGRLDVHPHSSWRASQDSGQQAAHRPHQRSGEARREAA
;
A
#
# COMPACT_ATOMS: atom_id res chain seq x y z
N MET A 1 -32.68 26.22 24.14
CA MET A 1 -31.44 27.02 24.24
C MET A 1 -30.35 26.04 24.63
N THR A 2 -29.43 25.70 23.72
CA THR A 2 -28.34 24.74 24.01
C THR A 2 -27.07 25.54 24.28
N GLU A 3 -26.69 25.65 25.55
CA GLU A 3 -25.43 26.28 25.97
C GLU A 3 -24.26 25.37 25.59
N THR A 4 -23.33 25.90 24.79
CA THR A 4 -22.07 25.24 24.47
C THR A 4 -21.10 25.49 25.62
N THR A 5 -21.03 24.56 26.57
CA THR A 5 -20.01 24.56 27.63
C THR A 5 -18.63 24.49 26.98
N THR A 6 -17.87 25.57 27.10
CA THR A 6 -16.48 25.64 26.61
C THR A 6 -15.59 25.03 27.70
N GLU A 7 -15.16 23.79 27.49
CA GLU A 7 -14.21 23.12 28.37
C GLU A 7 -12.84 23.83 28.33
N PRO A 8 -12.17 24.03 29.48
CA PRO A 8 -10.85 24.63 29.52
C PRO A 8 -9.81 23.71 28.86
N THR A 9 -8.99 24.26 27.97
CA THR A 9 -7.88 23.54 27.33
C THR A 9 -6.71 23.44 28.31
N ILE A 10 -6.30 22.21 28.65
CA ILE A 10 -5.15 21.95 29.53
C ILE A 10 -3.88 21.88 28.68
N GLU A 11 -3.01 22.89 28.79
CA GLU A 11 -1.70 22.92 28.12
C GLU A 11 -0.58 22.51 29.08
N LEU A 12 0.15 21.44 28.74
CA LEU A 12 1.31 20.93 29.49
C LEU A 12 2.62 21.41 28.85
N ARG A 13 3.58 21.86 29.68
CA ARG A 13 4.94 22.16 29.23
C ARG A 13 5.66 20.86 28.83
N ASP A 14 6.66 20.95 27.97
CA ASP A 14 7.35 19.77 27.44
C ASP A 14 8.08 18.97 28.53
N GLU A 15 8.58 19.63 29.57
CA GLU A 15 9.24 18.96 30.71
C GLU A 15 8.27 18.15 31.59
N GLU A 16 6.98 18.50 31.55
CA GLU A 16 5.92 17.83 32.32
C GLU A 16 5.36 16.61 31.57
N ARG A 17 5.75 16.41 30.30
CA ARG A 17 5.25 15.33 29.45
C ARG A 17 6.05 14.04 29.66
N THR A 18 5.34 12.92 29.69
CA THR A 18 5.95 11.59 29.63
C THR A 18 6.00 11.10 28.19
N ARG A 19 7.14 10.54 27.76
CA ARG A 19 7.26 9.94 26.41
C ARG A 19 6.40 8.68 26.32
N CYS A 20 5.45 8.65 25.41
CA CYS A 20 4.70 7.45 25.08
C CYS A 20 5.50 6.54 24.15
N GLU A 21 5.40 5.23 24.38
CA GLU A 21 5.91 4.25 23.42
C GLU A 21 4.78 3.78 22.50
N VAL A 22 5.04 3.79 21.19
CA VAL A 22 4.09 3.35 20.17
C VAL A 22 4.39 1.89 19.84
N TRP A 23 3.35 1.05 19.90
CA TRP A 23 3.44 -0.38 19.62
C TRP A 23 2.60 -0.73 18.39
N THR A 24 3.09 -1.66 17.58
CA THR A 24 2.36 -2.13 16.39
C THR A 24 2.49 -3.64 16.23
N ARG A 25 1.54 -4.22 15.50
CA ARG A 25 1.52 -5.66 15.23
C ARG A 25 2.38 -6.00 14.00
N VAL A 26 3.35 -6.89 14.17
CA VAL A 26 4.20 -7.41 13.09
C VAL A 26 4.15 -8.93 13.13
N MET A 27 3.82 -9.58 12.01
CA MET A 27 3.77 -11.05 11.88
C MET A 27 3.02 -11.79 13.01
N GLY A 28 2.09 -11.13 13.69
CA GLY A 28 1.25 -11.76 14.72
C GLY A 28 1.41 -11.22 16.13
N TYR A 29 2.52 -10.56 16.49
CA TYR A 29 2.80 -10.07 17.85
C TYR A 29 3.02 -8.56 17.90
N HIS A 30 2.92 -7.97 19.09
CA HIS A 30 3.18 -6.54 19.31
C HIS A 30 4.67 -6.29 19.55
N ARG A 31 5.22 -5.30 18.86
CA ARG A 31 6.60 -4.83 19.02
C ARG A 31 6.60 -3.30 19.08
N PRO A 32 7.43 -2.68 19.92
CA PRO A 32 7.54 -1.24 19.93
C PRO A 32 8.19 -0.75 18.63
N VAL A 33 7.64 0.33 18.08
CA VAL A 33 8.13 0.95 16.84
C VAL A 33 9.55 1.49 17.03
N SER A 34 9.90 1.90 18.25
CA SER A 34 11.24 2.33 18.66
C SER A 34 12.33 1.29 18.37
N ALA A 35 11.98 0.00 18.39
CA ALA A 35 12.91 -1.09 18.19
C ALA A 35 13.09 -1.47 16.71
N PHE A 36 12.54 -0.75 15.74
CA PHE A 36 12.61 -1.12 14.32
C PHE A 36 13.97 -0.80 13.70
N ASN A 37 14.53 -1.75 12.96
CA ASN A 37 15.70 -1.50 12.12
C ASN A 37 15.30 -0.65 10.90
N ARG A 38 16.28 0.01 10.25
CA ARG A 38 16.04 0.92 9.10
C ARG A 38 15.15 0.32 8.00
N GLY A 39 15.36 -0.94 7.64
CA GLY A 39 14.52 -1.63 6.63
C GLY A 39 13.07 -1.80 7.06
N LYS A 40 12.81 -2.12 8.34
CA LYS A 40 11.45 -2.23 8.87
C LYS A 40 10.77 -0.88 9.05
N GLN A 41 11.52 0.19 9.30
CA GLN A 41 10.98 1.54 9.30
C GLN A 41 10.48 1.94 7.90
N ALA A 42 11.27 1.68 6.85
CA ALA A 42 10.86 1.94 5.47
C ALA A 42 9.61 1.14 5.08
N GLU A 43 9.61 -0.18 5.31
CA GLU A 43 8.42 -1.03 5.08
C GLU A 43 7.19 -0.54 5.85
N HIS A 44 7.36 -0.06 7.08
CA HIS A 44 6.26 0.45 7.89
C HIS A 44 5.68 1.76 7.35
N GLN A 45 6.53 2.65 6.83
CA GLN A 45 6.12 3.93 6.24
C GLN A 45 5.32 3.75 4.94
N GLU A 46 5.57 2.67 4.19
CA GLU A 46 4.85 2.34 2.95
C GLU A 46 3.47 1.71 3.20
N ARG A 47 3.10 1.44 4.46
CA ARG A 47 1.80 0.83 4.78
C ARG A 47 0.67 1.80 4.51
N THR A 48 -0.34 1.33 3.77
CA THR A 48 -1.58 2.06 3.56
C THR A 48 -2.63 1.59 4.55
N TYR A 49 -3.25 2.52 5.27
CA TYR A 49 -4.35 2.23 6.19
C TYR A 49 -5.67 2.19 5.44
N PHE A 50 -6.56 1.30 5.88
CA PHE A 50 -7.94 1.34 5.44
C PHE A 50 -8.56 2.69 5.86
N GLN A 51 -9.20 3.35 4.91
CA GLN A 51 -10.00 4.54 5.14
C GLN A 51 -11.44 4.20 4.79
N GLU A 52 -12.33 4.31 5.77
CA GLU A 52 -13.76 4.14 5.51
C GLU A 52 -14.25 5.28 4.62
N ARG A 53 -15.05 4.96 3.59
CA ARG A 53 -15.76 5.99 2.84
C ARG A 53 -16.87 6.56 3.72
N PRO A 54 -17.10 7.89 3.75
CA PRO A 54 -18.23 8.46 4.46
C PRO A 54 -19.52 7.76 4.03
N ALA A 55 -20.24 7.16 4.97
CA ALA A 55 -21.49 6.47 4.73
C ALA A 55 -22.50 7.44 4.09
N GLY A 56 -22.66 7.37 2.77
CA GLY A 56 -23.56 8.26 2.04
C GLY A 56 -23.13 8.59 0.60
N ARG A 57 -21.87 8.40 0.23
CA ARG A 57 -21.47 8.47 -1.19
C ARG A 57 -21.58 7.08 -1.80
N LEU A 58 -22.78 6.72 -2.24
CA LEU A 58 -22.93 5.65 -3.23
C LEU A 58 -22.07 6.05 -4.43
N ASP A 59 -21.05 5.28 -4.73
CA ASP A 59 -20.31 5.42 -5.97
C ASP A 59 -21.27 5.07 -7.11
N VAL A 60 -21.96 6.08 -7.63
CA VAL A 60 -22.69 5.96 -8.89
C VAL A 60 -21.63 5.73 -9.95
N HIS A 61 -21.31 4.46 -10.22
CA HIS A 61 -20.58 4.10 -11.41
C HIS A 61 -21.43 4.57 -12.61
N PRO A 62 -21.01 5.57 -13.40
CA PRO A 62 -21.68 5.79 -14.67
C PRO A 62 -21.46 4.50 -15.45
N HIS A 63 -22.56 3.88 -15.88
CA HIS A 63 -22.61 2.65 -16.66
C HIS A 63 -21.49 2.64 -17.70
N SER A 64 -20.35 2.00 -17.38
CA SER A 64 -19.28 1.78 -18.34
C SER A 64 -19.83 0.73 -19.29
N SER A 65 -20.31 1.22 -20.43
CA SER A 65 -20.63 0.40 -21.59
C SER A 65 -19.48 -0.57 -21.82
N TRP A 66 -19.67 -1.82 -21.41
CA TRP A 66 -18.87 -2.94 -21.89
C TRP A 66 -19.15 -3.02 -23.40
N ARG A 67 -18.42 -2.24 -24.18
CA ARG A 67 -18.40 -2.38 -25.63
C ARG A 67 -17.64 -3.68 -25.87
N ALA A 68 -18.38 -4.76 -26.11
CA ALA A 68 -17.84 -6.03 -26.55
C ALA A 68 -17.08 -5.79 -27.86
N SER A 69 -15.75 -5.72 -27.77
CA SER A 69 -14.88 -5.72 -28.94
C SER A 69 -14.89 -7.14 -29.49
N GLN A 70 -15.70 -7.37 -30.52
CA GLN A 70 -15.48 -8.49 -31.43
C GLN A 70 -14.17 -8.16 -32.16
N ASP A 71 -13.08 -8.78 -31.75
CA ASP A 71 -11.93 -8.92 -32.65
C ASP A 71 -11.82 -10.39 -33.05
N SER A 72 -12.35 -10.62 -34.24
CA SER A 72 -12.17 -11.75 -35.13
C SER A 72 -10.74 -12.30 -35.07
N GLY A 73 -10.65 -13.60 -34.80
CA GLY A 73 -9.38 -14.32 -34.79
C GLY A 73 -8.63 -14.20 -36.11
N GLN A 74 -7.34 -13.91 -36.01
CA GLN A 74 -6.33 -14.36 -36.97
C GLN A 74 -5.25 -15.10 -36.21
N GLN A 75 -5.16 -16.39 -36.50
CA GLN A 75 -4.22 -17.34 -35.93
C GLN A 75 -2.81 -16.95 -36.39
N ALA A 76 -1.96 -16.48 -35.48
CA ALA A 76 -0.53 -16.34 -35.74
C ALA A 76 0.09 -17.74 -35.79
N ALA A 77 0.46 -18.16 -37.01
CA ALA A 77 1.11 -19.42 -37.28
C ALA A 77 2.40 -19.57 -36.45
N HIS A 78 2.49 -20.69 -35.73
CA HIS A 78 3.71 -21.20 -35.15
C HIS A 78 4.80 -21.33 -36.23
N ARG A 79 5.94 -20.66 -36.04
CA ARG A 79 7.18 -20.98 -36.77
C ARG A 79 8.32 -21.22 -35.77
N PRO A 80 8.78 -22.47 -35.57
CA PRO A 80 9.94 -22.72 -34.73
C PRO A 80 11.20 -22.23 -35.45
N HIS A 81 11.92 -21.28 -34.85
CA HIS A 81 13.26 -20.93 -35.32
C HIS A 81 14.29 -21.85 -34.64
N GLN A 82 15.12 -22.44 -35.49
CA GLN A 82 15.93 -23.60 -35.19
C GLN A 82 17.07 -23.27 -34.21
N ARG A 83 17.36 -24.27 -33.38
CA ARG A 83 18.59 -24.42 -32.62
C ARG A 83 19.74 -24.60 -33.62
N SER A 84 20.64 -23.62 -33.73
CA SER A 84 21.98 -23.83 -34.27
C SER A 84 22.99 -23.52 -33.16
N GLY A 85 23.80 -24.51 -32.83
CA GLY A 85 24.95 -24.33 -31.96
C GLY A 85 26.21 -24.22 -32.79
N GLU A 86 27.16 -23.44 -32.30
CA GLU A 86 28.61 -23.54 -32.52
C GLU A 86 29.22 -22.67 -31.40
N ALA A 87 29.84 -23.22 -30.36
CA ALA A 87 31.15 -23.85 -30.28
C ALA A 87 32.32 -22.86 -30.53
N ARG A 88 33.24 -22.86 -29.54
CA ARG A 88 34.67 -22.49 -29.54
C ARG A 88 35.02 -21.05 -29.14
N ARG A 89 35.73 -20.92 -27.99
CA ARG A 89 37.16 -20.52 -27.81
C ARG A 89 37.27 -18.97 -27.82
N GLU A 90 38.00 -18.27 -26.95
CA GLU A 90 39.38 -18.45 -26.52
C GLU A 90 39.72 -17.40 -25.41
N ALA A 91 40.69 -17.74 -24.55
CA ALA A 91 41.70 -16.88 -23.91
C ALA A 91 41.34 -15.60 -23.10
N ALA A 92 41.64 -15.64 -21.80
CA ALA A 92 42.61 -14.74 -21.12
C ALA A 92 42.99 -15.31 -19.76
#